data_AF-A0A9P1FGW3-F1
#
_entry.id   AF-A0A9P1FGW3-F1
#
_cell.length_a   1.000
_cell.length_b   1.000
_cell.length_c   1.000
_cell.angle_alpha   90.00
_cell.angle_beta   90.00
_cell.angle_gamma   90.00
#
_symmetry.space_group_name_H-M   'P 1'
#
loop_
_entity.id
_entity.type
_entity.pdbx_description
1 polymer ?
#
loop_
_entity_poly.entity_id
_entity_poly.type
_entity_poly.pdbx_seq_one_letter_code
_entity_poly.pdbx_strand_id
1 'polypeptide(L)'
;MAPKRAAASADGPRAKAPKMPQLKTLTSSNKEELVKLIGVLCRKFPEVRREVQGFSPTVPLEAMLKEIQRAAAMINKKLPWDRYGRGNGDTYAYNRVRSFISAFGKVLQAHLKTVEVSGQEDKIEEFLHTCYSLVLDMHTFNDPKHNGTQSRLKTSLEKVAKKYDVQLGEGSDISDTDDASQGGLALDA
;
A
#
# COMPACT_ATOMS: atom_id res chain seq x y z
N MET A 1 -42.63 -57.07 -45.99
CA MET A 1 -41.94 -55.83 -46.42
C MET A 1 -41.59 -55.02 -45.19
N ALA A 2 -40.31 -54.94 -44.83
CA ALA A 2 -39.83 -54.18 -43.67
C ALA A 2 -39.03 -52.96 -44.17
N PRO A 3 -39.19 -51.76 -43.57
CA PRO A 3 -38.49 -50.57 -44.04
C PRO A 3 -37.03 -50.57 -43.55
N LYS A 4 -36.10 -50.44 -44.51
CA LYS A 4 -34.67 -50.18 -44.27
C LYS A 4 -34.50 -48.84 -43.56
N ARG A 5 -33.95 -48.86 -42.34
CA ARG A 5 -33.43 -47.65 -41.67
C ARG A 5 -32.10 -47.26 -42.30
N ALA A 6 -32.05 -46.07 -42.90
CA ALA A 6 -30.81 -45.44 -43.36
C ALA A 6 -30.04 -44.90 -42.15
N ALA A 7 -28.77 -45.29 -42.03
CA ALA A 7 -27.85 -44.73 -41.05
C ALA A 7 -27.37 -43.36 -41.54
N ALA A 8 -27.70 -42.30 -40.80
CA ALA A 8 -27.17 -40.96 -41.03
C ALA A 8 -25.74 -40.89 -40.48
N SER A 9 -24.76 -40.93 -41.37
CA SER A 9 -23.35 -40.64 -41.05
C SER A 9 -23.17 -39.13 -40.90
N ALA A 10 -23.23 -38.65 -39.65
CA ALA A 10 -22.90 -37.27 -39.28
C ALA A 10 -21.38 -37.12 -39.13
N ASP A 11 -20.66 -37.13 -40.26
CA ASP A 11 -19.22 -36.82 -40.29
C ASP A 11 -19.05 -35.33 -40.59
N GLY A 12 -19.29 -34.51 -39.56
CA GLY A 12 -19.03 -33.07 -39.61
C GLY A 12 -17.52 -32.80 -39.46
N PRO A 13 -16.94 -31.85 -40.21
CA PRO A 13 -15.53 -31.52 -40.10
C PRO A 13 -15.21 -31.00 -38.70
N ARG A 14 -14.47 -31.82 -37.93
CA ARG A 14 -13.97 -31.48 -36.60
C ARG A 14 -13.09 -30.23 -36.71
N ALA A 15 -13.55 -29.11 -36.16
CA ALA A 15 -12.81 -27.85 -36.15
C ALA A 15 -11.39 -28.09 -35.60
N LYS A 16 -10.38 -27.89 -36.45
CA LYS A 16 -8.98 -28.00 -36.03
C LYS A 16 -8.71 -26.90 -35.02
N ALA A 17 -8.32 -27.28 -33.80
CA ALA A 17 -7.93 -26.33 -32.77
C ALA A 17 -6.83 -25.39 -33.33
N PRO A 18 -6.90 -24.08 -33.06
CA PRO A 18 -5.91 -23.13 -33.53
C PRO A 18 -4.52 -23.56 -33.05
N LYS A 19 -3.57 -23.69 -33.99
CA LYS A 19 -2.17 -23.97 -33.67
C LYS A 19 -1.64 -22.83 -32.80
N MET A 20 -1.18 -23.16 -31.60
CA MET A 20 -0.51 -22.17 -30.74
C MET A 20 0.67 -21.54 -31.48
N PRO A 21 0.81 -20.20 -31.47
CA PRO A 21 1.98 -19.53 -32.01
C PRO A 21 3.25 -19.99 -31.29
N GLN A 22 4.39 -20.00 -32.00
CA GLN A 22 5.65 -20.46 -31.42
C GLN A 22 6.10 -19.52 -30.31
N LEU A 23 6.25 -20.03 -29.08
CA LEU A 23 6.71 -19.26 -27.91
C LEU A 23 8.09 -18.61 -28.10
N LYS A 24 8.86 -19.06 -29.10
CA LYS A 24 10.15 -18.48 -29.52
C LYS A 24 10.05 -17.02 -30.01
N THR A 25 8.85 -16.52 -30.32
CA THR A 25 8.68 -15.10 -30.63
C THR A 25 8.70 -14.21 -29.38
N LEU A 26 8.45 -14.77 -28.19
CA LEU A 26 8.51 -14.06 -26.92
C LEU A 26 9.94 -13.95 -26.37
N THR A 27 10.87 -14.78 -26.84
CA THR A 27 12.28 -14.74 -26.39
C THR A 27 13.05 -13.50 -26.84
N SER A 28 12.54 -12.73 -27.80
CA SER A 28 13.12 -11.47 -28.24
C SER A 28 12.48 -10.23 -27.59
N SER A 29 11.49 -10.40 -26.73
CA SER A 29 10.77 -9.28 -26.11
C SER A 29 11.49 -8.75 -24.87
N ASN A 30 11.45 -7.43 -24.70
CA ASN A 30 12.00 -6.78 -23.51
C ASN A 30 11.09 -6.98 -22.28
N LYS A 31 11.64 -6.88 -21.07
CA LYS A 31 10.88 -7.01 -19.80
C LYS A 31 9.62 -6.15 -19.78
N GLU A 32 9.72 -4.90 -20.25
CA GLU A 32 8.59 -3.96 -20.28
C GLU A 32 7.49 -4.39 -21.25
N GLU A 33 7.85 -4.97 -22.40
CA GLU A 33 6.91 -5.46 -23.41
C GLU A 33 6.17 -6.69 -22.90
N LEU A 34 6.88 -7.60 -22.21
CA LEU A 34 6.28 -8.76 -21.55
C LEU A 34 5.30 -8.35 -20.45
N VAL A 35 5.65 -7.38 -19.60
CA VAL A 35 4.74 -6.86 -18.57
C VAL A 35 3.50 -6.20 -19.21
N LYS A 36 3.67 -5.43 -20.30
CA LYS A 36 2.53 -4.86 -21.03
C LYS A 36 1.64 -5.94 -21.64
N LEU A 37 2.22 -6.97 -22.26
CA LEU A 37 1.48 -8.09 -22.83
C LEU A 37 0.68 -8.85 -21.77
N ILE A 38 1.31 -9.19 -20.65
CA ILE A 38 0.65 -9.82 -19.50
C ILE A 38 -0.49 -8.92 -18.99
N GLY A 39 -0.26 -7.61 -18.87
CA GLY A 39 -1.29 -6.65 -18.49
C GLY A 39 -2.50 -6.63 -19.43
N VAL A 40 -2.27 -6.71 -20.75
CA VAL A 40 -3.36 -6.82 -21.75
C VAL A 40 -4.10 -8.16 -21.64
N LEU A 41 -3.37 -9.26 -21.43
CA LEU A 41 -3.96 -10.60 -21.24
C LEU A 41 -4.84 -10.64 -19.99
N CYS A 42 -4.36 -10.13 -18.86
CA CYS A 42 -5.13 -10.07 -17.61
C CYS A 42 -6.39 -9.18 -17.70
N ARG A 43 -6.39 -8.16 -18.57
CA ARG A 43 -7.58 -7.33 -18.83
C ARG A 43 -8.61 -8.03 -19.71
N LYS A 44 -8.15 -8.79 -20.71
CA LYS A 44 -9.04 -9.50 -21.65
C LYS A 44 -9.58 -10.81 -21.08
N PHE A 45 -8.83 -11.46 -20.21
CA PHE A 45 -9.11 -12.80 -19.68
C PHE A 45 -8.99 -12.80 -18.15
N PRO A 46 -10.10 -12.54 -17.41
CA PRO A 46 -10.08 -12.46 -15.94
C PRO A 46 -9.63 -13.75 -15.23
N GLU A 47 -9.82 -14.91 -15.86
CA GLU A 47 -9.34 -16.21 -15.39
C GLU A 47 -7.81 -16.27 -15.36
N VAL A 48 -7.15 -15.78 -16.40
CA VAL A 48 -5.68 -15.68 -16.48
C VAL A 48 -5.14 -14.75 -15.40
N ARG A 49 -5.87 -13.68 -15.08
CA ARG A 49 -5.49 -12.78 -13.98
C ARG A 49 -5.40 -13.52 -12.63
N ARG A 50 -6.34 -14.43 -12.34
CA ARG A 50 -6.31 -15.22 -11.08
C ARG A 50 -5.13 -16.19 -11.06
N GLU A 51 -4.84 -16.85 -12.18
CA GLU A 51 -3.68 -17.74 -12.29
C GLU A 51 -2.37 -16.98 -12.12
N VAL A 52 -2.22 -15.84 -12.82
CA VAL A 52 -1.04 -14.97 -12.72
C VAL A 52 -0.88 -14.42 -11.29
N GLN A 53 -1.97 -14.10 -10.61
CA GLN A 53 -1.93 -13.65 -9.21
C GLN A 53 -1.35 -14.72 -8.28
N GLY A 54 -1.60 -16.01 -8.54
CA GLY A 54 -0.99 -17.12 -7.80
C GLY A 54 0.54 -17.20 -7.92
N PHE A 55 1.11 -16.64 -8.99
CA PHE A 55 2.56 -16.52 -9.17
C PHE A 55 3.13 -15.20 -8.63
N SER A 56 2.27 -14.28 -8.19
CA SER A 56 2.72 -12.99 -7.67
C SER A 56 3.49 -13.19 -6.35
N PRO A 57 4.70 -12.64 -6.22
CA PRO A 57 5.44 -12.74 -4.98
C PRO A 57 4.65 -12.08 -3.86
N THR A 58 4.48 -12.84 -2.78
CA THR A 58 3.79 -12.39 -1.59
C THR A 58 4.68 -11.39 -0.85
N VAL A 59 4.12 -10.25 -0.42
CA VAL A 59 4.90 -9.26 0.34
C VAL A 59 5.31 -9.87 1.69
N PRO A 60 6.61 -9.79 2.08
CA PRO A 60 7.10 -10.31 3.36
C PRO A 60 6.73 -9.37 4.51
N LEU A 61 5.43 -9.28 4.80
CA LEU A 61 4.83 -8.32 5.72
C LEU A 61 5.47 -8.38 7.12
N GLU A 62 5.63 -9.58 7.68
CA GLU A 62 6.23 -9.77 9.01
C GLU A 62 7.65 -9.19 9.10
N ALA A 63 8.47 -9.37 8.06
CA ALA A 63 9.83 -8.86 8.04
C ALA A 63 9.84 -7.32 8.02
N MET A 64 8.96 -6.72 7.23
CA MET A 64 8.77 -5.26 7.16
C MET A 64 8.32 -4.69 8.51
N LEU A 65 7.28 -5.28 9.11
CA LEU A 65 6.75 -4.85 10.41
C LEU A 65 7.81 -4.98 11.50
N LYS A 66 8.58 -6.07 11.53
CA LYS A 66 9.67 -6.26 12.49
C LYS A 66 10.77 -5.23 12.34
N GLU A 67 11.09 -4.79 11.12
CA GLU A 67 12.05 -3.72 10.88
C GLU A 67 11.53 -2.37 11.39
N ILE A 68 10.27 -2.05 11.11
CA ILE A 68 9.60 -0.82 11.58
C ILE A 68 9.54 -0.81 13.12
N GLN A 69 9.15 -1.92 13.75
CA GLN A 69 9.12 -2.07 15.21
C GLN A 69 10.50 -1.88 15.84
N ARG A 70 11.56 -2.44 15.24
CA ARG A 70 12.94 -2.22 15.71
C ARG A 70 13.32 -0.74 15.61
N ALA A 71 12.98 -0.07 14.52
CA ALA A 71 13.24 1.35 14.35
C ALA A 71 12.47 2.21 15.39
N ALA A 72 11.22 1.87 15.68
CA ALA A 72 10.43 2.53 16.72
C ALA A 72 11.02 2.32 18.12
N ALA A 73 11.38 1.07 18.46
CA ALA A 73 11.99 0.73 19.75
C ALA A 73 13.31 1.48 20.01
N MET A 74 14.07 1.79 18.95
CA MET A 74 15.30 2.58 19.07
C MET A 74 15.04 4.02 19.51
N ILE A 75 13.88 4.61 19.22
CA ILE A 75 13.50 5.94 19.71
C ILE A 75 13.39 5.88 21.24
N ASN A 76 12.57 4.96 21.75
CA ASN A 76 12.34 4.79 23.19
C ASN A 76 13.62 4.43 23.94
N LYS A 77 14.45 3.55 23.37
CA LYS A 77 15.73 3.15 23.95
C LYS A 77 16.75 4.30 24.05
N LYS A 78 16.65 5.31 23.19
CA LYS A 78 17.61 6.41 23.10
C LYS A 78 17.15 7.68 23.79
N LEU A 79 15.92 7.72 24.28
CA LEU A 79 15.47 8.77 25.17
C LEU A 79 16.38 8.82 26.42
N PRO A 80 16.71 10.02 26.92
CA PRO A 80 17.49 10.17 28.14
C PRO A 80 16.74 9.56 29.33
N TRP A 81 17.50 9.07 30.32
CA TRP A 81 16.92 8.56 31.55
C TRP A 81 16.43 9.72 32.41
N ASP A 82 15.15 9.70 32.76
CA ASP A 82 14.55 10.72 33.59
C ASP A 82 14.59 10.30 35.06
N ARG A 83 15.55 10.87 35.81
CA ARG A 83 15.73 10.59 37.23
C ARG A 83 14.60 11.12 38.11
N TYR A 84 13.94 12.19 37.67
CA TYR A 84 13.05 12.99 38.53
C TYR A 84 11.61 13.08 37.99
N GLY A 85 11.28 12.33 36.95
CA GLY A 85 9.92 12.26 36.40
C GLY A 85 9.46 13.56 35.75
N ARG A 86 10.37 14.46 35.32
CA ARG A 86 9.99 15.70 34.63
C ARG A 86 9.49 15.49 33.20
N GLY A 87 9.60 14.26 32.69
CA GLY A 87 9.23 13.87 31.34
C GLY A 87 10.31 14.20 30.31
N ASN A 88 10.45 13.36 29.30
CA ASN A 88 11.39 13.55 28.19
C ASN A 88 10.81 14.42 27.06
N GLY A 89 9.96 15.41 27.40
CA GLY A 89 9.23 16.23 26.44
C GLY A 89 10.01 17.41 25.87
N ASP A 90 11.24 17.65 26.32
CA ASP A 90 12.01 18.84 26.01
C ASP A 90 12.85 18.75 24.71
N THR A 91 13.41 19.89 24.31
CA THR A 91 14.27 20.00 23.12
C THR A 91 15.55 19.17 23.25
N TYR A 92 16.07 18.98 24.46
CA TYR A 92 17.25 18.15 24.70
C TYR A 92 16.96 16.68 24.37
N ALA A 93 15.88 16.12 24.91
CA ALA A 93 15.43 14.77 24.61
C ALA A 93 15.16 14.60 23.11
N TYR A 94 14.49 15.56 22.46
CA TYR A 94 14.27 15.53 21.02
C TYR A 94 15.57 15.43 20.23
N ASN A 95 16.56 16.29 20.52
CA ASN A 95 17.84 16.29 19.80
C ASN A 95 18.59 14.96 19.91
N ARG A 96 18.42 14.23 21.01
CA ARG A 96 19.00 12.88 21.20
C ARG A 96 18.36 11.83 20.29
N VAL A 97 17.06 11.93 20.05
CA VAL A 97 16.31 10.90 19.30
C VAL A 97 15.92 11.32 17.87
N ARG A 98 16.17 12.57 17.48
CA ARG A 98 15.79 13.15 16.17
C ARG A 98 16.24 12.31 14.97
N SER A 99 17.46 11.78 15.00
CA SER A 99 18.00 10.93 13.93
C SER A 99 17.25 9.60 13.84
N PHE A 100 16.84 9.03 14.98
CA PHE A 100 16.06 7.79 15.05
C PHE A 100 14.62 7.99 14.61
N ILE A 101 13.99 9.11 14.98
CA ILE A 101 12.67 9.51 14.45
C ILE A 101 12.70 9.62 12.92
N SER A 102 13.76 10.25 12.39
CA SER A 102 13.93 10.39 10.95
C SER A 102 14.18 9.05 10.26
N ALA A 103 14.95 8.15 10.87
CA ALA A 103 15.18 6.80 10.35
C ALA A 103 13.90 5.95 10.35
N PHE A 104 13.13 5.99 11.44
CA PHE A 104 11.82 5.34 11.53
C PHE A 104 10.88 5.82 10.43
N GLY A 105 10.75 7.14 10.23
CA GLY A 105 9.90 7.68 9.18
C GLY A 105 10.31 7.24 7.77
N LYS A 106 11.63 7.14 7.49
CA LYS A 106 12.15 6.65 6.21
C LYS A 106 11.80 5.18 5.97
N VAL A 107 12.01 4.32 6.98
CA VAL A 107 11.71 2.88 6.88
C VAL A 107 10.22 2.65 6.69
N LEU A 108 9.37 3.32 7.48
CA LEU A 108 7.92 3.22 7.35
C LEU A 108 7.45 3.66 5.96
N GLN A 109 7.90 4.82 5.47
CA GLN A 109 7.50 5.30 4.14
C GLN A 109 8.00 4.42 3.01
N ALA A 110 9.18 3.81 3.13
CA ALA A 110 9.68 2.87 2.13
C ALA A 110 8.78 1.64 2.04
N HIS A 111 8.48 1.02 3.19
CA HIS A 111 7.64 -0.18 3.25
C HIS A 111 6.17 0.11 2.89
N LEU A 112 5.63 1.26 3.29
CA LEU A 112 4.28 1.68 2.91
C LEU A 112 4.13 1.74 1.39
N LYS A 113 5.10 2.32 0.68
CA LYS A 113 5.09 2.34 -0.79
C LYS A 113 5.18 0.94 -1.38
N THR A 114 6.00 0.06 -0.82
CA THR A 114 6.11 -1.33 -1.30
C THR A 114 4.80 -2.09 -1.13
N VAL A 115 4.15 -1.94 0.02
CA VAL A 115 2.86 -2.55 0.35
C VAL A 115 1.76 -2.00 -0.57
N GLU A 116 1.72 -0.68 -0.79
CA GLU A 116 0.78 -0.05 -1.72
C GLU A 116 0.94 -0.55 -3.17
N VAL A 117 2.19 -0.64 -3.66
CA VAL A 117 2.48 -1.14 -5.02
C VAL A 117 2.11 -2.61 -5.18
N SER A 118 2.15 -3.40 -4.10
CA SER A 118 1.80 -4.82 -4.16
C SER A 118 0.32 -5.08 -4.43
N GLY A 119 -0.56 -4.14 -4.06
CA GLY A 119 -2.01 -4.28 -4.20
C GLY A 119 -2.64 -5.44 -3.42
N GLN A 120 -1.94 -6.00 -2.42
CA GLN A 120 -2.46 -7.08 -1.58
C GLN A 120 -3.29 -6.48 -0.44
N GLU A 121 -4.60 -6.28 -0.67
CA GLU A 121 -5.53 -5.55 0.22
C GLU A 121 -5.50 -6.07 1.67
N ASP A 122 -5.63 -7.39 1.88
CA ASP A 122 -5.58 -8.01 3.22
C ASP A 122 -4.31 -7.62 4.00
N LYS A 123 -3.18 -7.54 3.30
CA LYS A 123 -1.89 -7.18 3.90
C LYS A 123 -1.74 -5.69 4.13
N ILE A 124 -2.39 -4.88 3.29
CA ILE A 124 -2.39 -3.43 3.44
C ILE A 124 -3.12 -3.06 4.72
N GLU A 125 -4.28 -3.66 4.99
CA GLU A 125 -5.03 -3.45 6.22
C GLU A 125 -4.20 -3.78 7.46
N GLU A 126 -3.64 -4.99 7.55
CA GLU A 126 -2.78 -5.42 8.67
C GLU A 126 -1.57 -4.50 8.85
N PHE A 127 -0.93 -4.12 7.74
CA PHE A 127 0.20 -3.19 7.75
C PHE A 127 -0.20 -1.82 8.31
N LEU A 128 -1.32 -1.26 7.85
CA LEU A 128 -1.79 0.06 8.23
C LEU A 128 -2.16 0.10 9.71
N HIS A 129 -2.90 -0.88 10.23
CA HIS A 129 -3.25 -0.94 11.65
C HIS A 129 -2.00 -0.98 12.55
N THR A 130 -1.05 -1.85 12.21
CA THR A 130 0.18 -2.00 12.99
C THR A 130 1.06 -0.75 12.92
N CYS A 131 1.19 -0.13 11.75
CA CYS A 131 1.98 1.09 11.61
C CYS A 131 1.31 2.29 12.27
N TYR A 132 -0.02 2.38 12.22
CA TYR A 132 -0.76 3.48 12.82
C TYR A 132 -0.65 3.46 14.34
N SER A 133 -0.79 2.29 14.97
CA SER A 133 -0.56 2.15 16.42
C SER A 133 0.86 2.55 16.81
N LEU A 134 1.87 2.09 16.07
CA LEU A 134 3.27 2.48 16.31
C LEU A 134 3.51 3.99 16.19
N VAL A 135 2.84 4.67 15.26
CA VAL A 135 2.93 6.12 15.09
C VAL A 135 2.18 6.87 16.20
N LEU A 136 1.06 6.33 16.70
CA LEU A 136 0.35 6.87 17.86
C LEU A 136 1.20 6.74 19.13
N ASP A 137 1.87 5.61 19.30
CA ASP A 137 2.73 5.31 20.45
C ASP A 137 4.10 6.02 20.40
N MET A 138 4.41 6.74 19.31
CA MET A 138 5.61 7.56 19.25
C MET A 138 5.59 8.63 20.33
N HIS A 139 6.74 8.80 20.99
CA HIS A 139 6.94 9.83 22.00
C HIS A 139 6.61 11.24 21.48
N THR A 140 5.71 11.93 22.17
CA THR A 140 5.29 13.31 21.88
C THR A 140 6.14 14.30 22.67
N PHE A 141 6.61 15.35 22.00
CA PHE A 141 7.37 16.43 22.61
C PHE A 141 6.49 17.65 22.89
N ASN A 142 6.91 18.48 23.84
CA ASN A 142 6.19 19.69 24.24
C ASN A 142 6.17 20.75 23.14
N ASP A 143 7.25 20.87 22.35
CA ASP A 143 7.28 21.76 21.19
C ASP A 143 6.58 21.09 19.99
N PRO A 144 5.48 21.68 19.46
CA PRO A 144 4.78 21.15 18.29
C PRO A 144 5.68 20.94 17.07
N LYS A 145 6.74 21.75 16.91
CA LYS A 145 7.68 21.63 15.78
C LYS A 145 8.42 20.30 15.77
N HIS A 146 8.60 19.67 16.94
CA HIS A 146 9.29 18.39 17.07
C HIS A 146 8.40 17.20 16.69
N ASN A 147 7.07 17.39 16.69
CA ASN A 147 6.09 16.34 16.38
C ASN A 147 5.74 16.27 14.88
N GLY A 148 6.29 17.16 14.04
CA GLY A 148 5.93 17.25 12.62
C GLY A 148 6.21 15.99 11.78
N THR A 149 7.15 15.14 12.19
CA THR A 149 7.34 13.83 11.53
C THR A 149 6.20 12.87 11.86
N GLN A 150 5.76 12.81 13.12
CA GLN A 150 4.64 11.99 13.55
C GLN A 150 3.36 12.39 12.81
N SER A 151 3.03 13.69 12.77
CA SER A 151 1.86 14.20 12.04
C SER A 151 1.91 13.83 10.55
N ARG A 152 3.06 14.00 9.88
CA ARG A 152 3.21 13.63 8.46
C ARG A 152 3.03 12.13 8.21
N LEU A 153 3.50 11.29 9.11
CA LEU A 153 3.32 9.83 9.00
C LEU A 153 1.87 9.43 9.21
N LYS A 154 1.16 10.01 10.19
CA LYS A 154 -0.29 9.82 10.39
C LYS A 154 -1.06 10.14 9.13
N THR A 155 -0.89 11.35 8.60
CA THR A 155 -1.56 11.78 7.36
C THR A 155 -1.23 10.89 6.17
N SER A 156 0.00 10.37 6.08
CA SER A 156 0.37 9.45 5.00
C SER A 156 -0.35 8.11 5.12
N LEU A 157 -0.46 7.57 6.34
CA LEU A 157 -1.18 6.32 6.60
C LEU A 157 -2.69 6.48 6.38
N GLU A 158 -3.28 7.58 6.86
CA GLU A 158 -4.70 7.91 6.68
C GLU A 158 -5.08 8.07 5.21
N LYS A 159 -4.22 8.68 4.39
CA LYS A 159 -4.43 8.77 2.93
C LYS A 159 -4.48 7.40 2.26
N VAL A 160 -3.60 6.48 2.67
CA VAL A 160 -3.61 5.12 2.14
C VAL A 160 -4.81 4.35 2.67
N ALA A 161 -5.16 4.49 3.95
CA ALA A 161 -6.35 3.90 4.53
C ALA A 161 -7.63 4.32 3.80
N LYS A 162 -7.81 5.62 3.53
CA LYS A 162 -8.93 6.15 2.73
C LYS A 162 -8.97 5.58 1.31
N LYS A 163 -7.81 5.30 0.71
CA LYS A 163 -7.72 4.69 -0.63
C LYS A 163 -8.19 3.22 -0.65
N TYR A 164 -8.03 2.50 0.45
CA TYR A 164 -8.38 1.08 0.59
C TYR A 164 -9.62 0.83 1.48
N ASP A 165 -10.34 1.89 1.85
CA ASP A 165 -11.52 1.85 2.74
C ASP A 165 -11.26 1.16 4.10
N VAL A 166 -10.03 1.32 4.62
CA VAL A 166 -9.61 0.76 5.91
C VAL A 166 -9.94 1.76 7.02
N GLN A 167 -10.65 1.31 8.05
CA GLN A 167 -10.94 2.13 9.23
C GLN A 167 -9.77 2.07 10.22
N LEU A 168 -8.93 3.09 10.22
CA LEU A 168 -7.94 3.27 11.29
C LEU A 168 -8.66 3.82 12.53
N GLY A 169 -8.43 3.19 13.69
CA GLY A 169 -9.16 3.46 14.94
C GLY A 169 -9.32 4.95 15.25
N GLU A 170 -10.51 5.31 15.73
CA GLU A 170 -11.06 6.66 15.93
C GLU A 170 -10.05 7.65 16.53
N GLY A 171 -9.81 8.75 15.81
CA GLY A 171 -8.87 9.75 16.33
C GLY A 171 -8.56 10.98 15.49
N SER A 172 -9.36 11.35 14.48
CA SER A 172 -9.60 12.76 14.09
C SER A 172 -10.43 12.82 12.81
N ASP A 173 -11.70 13.20 12.95
CA ASP A 173 -12.40 13.96 11.93
C ASP A 173 -11.63 15.27 11.71
N ILE A 174 -10.67 15.27 10.78
CA ILE A 174 -10.28 16.51 10.11
C ILE A 174 -11.37 16.73 9.07
N SER A 175 -12.40 17.46 9.50
CA SER A 175 -13.33 18.09 8.58
C SER A 175 -12.53 18.97 7.63
N ASP A 176 -12.45 18.57 6.36
CA ASP A 176 -12.10 19.45 5.26
C ASP A 176 -13.17 20.56 5.21
N THR A 177 -12.95 21.63 5.97
CA THR A 177 -13.72 22.86 5.85
C THR A 177 -13.13 23.62 4.66
N ASP A 178 -13.61 23.29 3.47
CA ASP A 178 -13.51 24.15 2.28
C ASP A 178 -14.28 25.44 2.58
N ASP A 179 -13.61 26.43 3.16
CA ASP A 179 -14.10 27.81 3.20
C ASP A 179 -13.79 28.50 1.87
N ALA A 180 -14.57 28.13 0.86
CA ALA A 180 -14.73 28.89 -0.36
C ALA A 180 -15.87 29.91 -0.17
N SER A 181 -15.64 30.93 0.65
CA SER A 181 -16.54 32.09 0.72
C SER A 181 -16.09 33.17 -0.27
N GLN A 182 -16.88 33.27 -1.34
CA GLN A 182 -16.98 34.44 -2.20
C GLN A 182 -17.24 35.69 -1.37
N GLY A 183 -16.55 36.79 -1.72
CA GLY A 183 -16.81 38.11 -1.18
C GLY A 183 -16.42 39.18 -2.19
N GLY A 184 -17.15 39.25 -3.31
CA GLY A 184 -17.12 40.42 -4.16
C GLY A 184 -17.80 41.59 -3.44
N LEU A 185 -17.13 42.74 -3.39
CA LEU A 185 -17.78 44.03 -3.21
C LEU A 185 -16.99 45.06 -4.03
N ALA A 186 -17.58 45.43 -5.15
CA ALA A 186 -17.33 46.69 -5.81
C ALA A 186 -17.72 47.84 -4.87
N LEU A 187 -16.96 48.92 -4.86
CA LEU A 187 -17.49 50.26 -4.60
C LEU A 187 -16.53 51.32 -5.13
N ASP A 188 -17.07 52.12 -6.03
CA ASP A 188 -16.55 53.36 -6.58
C ASP A 188 -16.09 54.37 -5.51
N ALA A 189 -14.96 55.02 -5.76
CA ALA A 189 -14.70 56.46 -5.56
C ALA A 189 -13.37 56.85 -6.20
#